data_AF-K2C9R9-F1
#
_entry.id   AF-K2C9R9-F1
#
_cell.length_a   1.000
_cell.length_b   1.000
_cell.length_c   1.000
_cell.angle_alpha   90.00
_cell.angle_beta   90.00
_cell.angle_gamma   90.00
#
_symmetry.space_group_name_H-M   'P 1'
#
loop_
_entity.id
_entity.type
_entity.pdbx_description
1 polymer ?
#
loop_
_entity_poly.entity_id
_entity_poly.type
_entity_poly.pdbx_seq_one_letter_code
_entity_poly.pdbx_strand_id
1 'polypeptide(L)'
;LKLKERDLFKVKGNCEEFVFTNQIYDMFRRAFVTDLASYRGKCINATEGGAYIEGTTLMTLREAIDKYCTKPFDTHEIIRKHLNYPKENDIRKEWRNFRQTLIDTRKEVEGVIDYCDKGIALVDAFEKRLEDEGYKEIDDFLARFPDEDLDKIHAEMTRARSSIITFGKYFNLYLMHIVQMIIVKFEMDFNELPTLCQDKKRCKLQAVKLMKRWFPTIGDVCRLSLKLLVDAFDDLDKEFGYLLA
;
A
#
# COMPACT_ATOMS: atom_id res chain seq x y z
N LEU A 1 -1.66 -17.63 -1.70
CA LEU A 1 -2.03 -17.30 -3.09
C LEU A 1 -2.16 -18.61 -3.87
N LYS A 2 -3.35 -18.96 -4.36
CA LYS A 2 -3.49 -20.08 -5.31
C LYS A 2 -3.28 -19.52 -6.71
N LEU A 3 -2.03 -19.38 -7.12
CA LEU A 3 -1.68 -19.01 -8.49
C LEU A 3 -2.12 -20.16 -9.41
N LYS A 4 -2.91 -19.86 -10.45
CA LYS A 4 -3.23 -20.86 -11.47
C LYS A 4 -2.03 -20.95 -12.41
N GLU A 5 -1.60 -22.16 -12.75
CA GLU A 5 -0.43 -22.38 -13.62
C GLU A 5 -0.51 -21.61 -14.95
N ARG A 6 -1.73 -21.39 -15.46
CA ARG A 6 -2.00 -20.63 -16.69
C ARG A 6 -1.56 -19.16 -16.66
N ASP A 7 -1.41 -18.58 -15.47
CA ASP A 7 -1.07 -17.16 -15.29
C ASP A 7 0.44 -16.95 -15.07
N LEU A 8 1.22 -18.05 -15.13
CA LEU A 8 2.67 -18.03 -14.98
C LEU A 8 3.35 -17.96 -16.35
N PHE A 9 4.38 -17.13 -16.45
CA PHE A 9 5.26 -17.06 -17.61
C PHE A 9 6.73 -17.03 -17.19
N LYS A 10 7.61 -17.36 -18.12
CA LYS A 10 9.05 -17.44 -17.87
C LYS A 10 9.70 -16.07 -18.00
N VAL A 11 10.55 -15.73 -17.05
CA VAL A 11 11.51 -14.62 -17.14
C VAL A 11 12.91 -15.15 -16.85
N LYS A 12 13.94 -14.40 -17.24
CA LYS A 12 15.33 -14.76 -16.96
C LYS A 12 15.54 -14.96 -15.46
N GLY A 13 16.10 -16.11 -15.06
CA GLY A 13 16.50 -16.39 -13.69
C GLY A 13 17.77 -15.62 -13.35
N ASN A 14 17.97 -15.34 -12.05
CA ASN A 14 19.18 -14.67 -11.60
C ASN A 14 20.38 -15.60 -11.73
N CYS A 15 20.26 -16.83 -11.21
CA CYS A 15 21.26 -17.88 -11.34
C CYS A 15 20.84 -18.95 -12.36
N GLU A 16 19.54 -19.22 -12.46
CA GLU A 16 18.95 -20.20 -13.38
C GLU A 16 18.71 -19.60 -14.77
N GLU A 17 18.52 -20.45 -15.79
CA GLU A 17 18.17 -19.99 -17.14
C GLU A 17 16.86 -19.18 -17.13
N PHE A 18 15.85 -19.66 -16.41
CA PHE A 18 14.57 -18.99 -16.23
C PHE A 18 13.94 -19.31 -14.87
N VAL A 19 13.06 -18.42 -14.44
CA VAL A 19 12.12 -18.64 -13.32
C VAL A 19 10.70 -18.32 -13.78
N PHE A 20 9.71 -18.97 -13.17
CA PHE A 20 8.31 -18.63 -13.41
C PHE A 20 7.91 -17.43 -12.56
N THR A 21 7.25 -16.47 -13.19
CA THR A 21 6.69 -15.28 -12.55
C THR A 21 5.26 -15.07 -13.05
N ASN A 22 4.57 -14.07 -12.49
CA ASN A 22 3.29 -13.59 -12.99
C ASN A 22 3.39 -12.09 -13.30
N GLN A 23 2.30 -11.51 -13.81
CA GLN A 23 2.29 -10.10 -14.23
C GLN A 23 2.63 -9.13 -13.09
N ILE A 24 2.20 -9.43 -11.86
CA ILE A 24 2.42 -8.57 -10.69
C ILE A 24 3.88 -8.62 -10.23
N TYR A 25 4.47 -9.81 -10.14
CA TYR A 25 5.88 -9.95 -9.78
C TYR A 25 6.82 -9.44 -10.88
N ASP A 26 6.44 -9.56 -12.16
CA ASP A 26 7.18 -8.92 -13.25
C ASP A 26 7.09 -7.40 -13.19
N MET A 27 5.96 -6.82 -12.76
CA MET A 27 5.83 -5.38 -12.53
C MET A 27 6.82 -4.91 -11.45
N PHE A 28 6.92 -5.60 -10.30
CA PHE A 28 7.91 -5.26 -9.28
C PHE A 28 9.35 -5.41 -9.77
N ARG A 29 9.64 -6.49 -10.51
CA ARG A 29 10.96 -6.71 -11.13
C ARG A 29 11.35 -5.54 -12.03
N ARG A 30 10.42 -5.02 -12.84
CA ARG A 30 10.64 -3.86 -13.71
C ARG A 30 10.80 -2.56 -12.93
N ALA A 31 10.06 -2.37 -11.85
CA ALA A 31 10.21 -1.20 -10.99
C ALA A 31 11.63 -1.10 -10.42
N PHE A 32 12.20 -2.22 -9.96
CA PHE A 32 13.61 -2.24 -9.52
C PHE A 32 14.59 -1.86 -10.65
N VAL A 33 14.33 -2.25 -11.90
CA VAL A 33 15.15 -1.81 -13.06
C VAL A 33 15.09 -0.29 -13.22
N THR A 34 13.91 0.31 -13.07
CA THR A 34 13.73 1.77 -13.13
C THR A 34 14.49 2.47 -12.00
N ASP A 35 14.40 1.97 -10.77
CA ASP A 35 15.12 2.53 -9.62
C ASP A 35 16.63 2.49 -9.85
N LEU A 36 17.14 1.35 -10.36
CA LEU A 36 18.55 1.15 -10.63
C LEU A 36 19.10 2.01 -11.76
N ALA A 37 18.27 2.43 -12.73
CA ALA A 37 18.71 3.29 -13.83
C ALA A 37 19.29 4.63 -13.33
N SER A 38 18.85 5.11 -12.16
CA SER A 38 19.35 6.34 -11.53
C SER A 38 20.35 6.11 -10.39
N TYR A 39 20.55 4.85 -9.98
CA TYR A 39 21.39 4.50 -8.84
C TYR A 39 22.88 4.55 -9.21
N ARG A 40 23.66 5.33 -8.45
CA ARG A 40 25.11 5.51 -8.70
C ARG A 40 25.99 4.46 -8.02
N GLY A 41 25.42 3.65 -7.13
CA GLY A 41 26.17 2.63 -6.39
C GLY A 41 26.18 1.28 -7.11
N LYS A 42 26.84 0.30 -6.49
CA LYS A 42 26.75 -1.10 -6.93
C LYS A 42 25.57 -1.78 -6.26
N CYS A 43 24.63 -2.29 -7.05
CA CYS A 43 23.57 -3.16 -6.56
C CYS A 43 23.92 -4.62 -6.85
N ILE A 44 23.82 -5.49 -5.84
CA ILE A 44 24.10 -6.91 -5.95
C ILE A 44 22.78 -7.67 -5.83
N ASN A 45 22.44 -8.50 -6.82
CA ASN A 45 21.32 -9.41 -6.72
C ASN A 45 21.80 -10.76 -6.19
N ALA A 46 21.67 -10.93 -4.88
CA ALA A 46 22.07 -12.13 -4.15
C ALA A 46 20.97 -13.21 -4.04
N THR A 47 19.91 -13.09 -4.84
CA THR A 47 18.77 -14.01 -4.79
C THR A 47 19.07 -15.26 -5.63
N GLU A 48 19.23 -16.40 -4.97
CA GLU A 48 19.30 -17.72 -5.59
C GLU A 48 17.85 -18.24 -5.79
N GLY A 49 17.44 -18.59 -7.02
CA GLY A 49 16.05 -18.94 -7.35
C GLY A 49 15.11 -17.78 -7.69
N GLY A 50 15.63 -16.54 -7.76
CA GLY A 50 14.87 -15.34 -8.11
C GLY A 50 14.98 -14.94 -9.57
N ALA A 51 14.22 -13.92 -9.99
CA ALA A 51 14.35 -13.35 -11.32
C ALA A 51 15.60 -12.44 -11.41
N TYR A 52 16.21 -12.41 -12.60
CA TYR A 52 17.26 -11.44 -12.91
C TYR A 52 16.68 -10.02 -13.00
N ILE A 53 17.36 -9.08 -12.34
CA ILE A 53 17.03 -7.66 -12.37
C ILE A 53 18.16 -6.94 -13.12
N GLU A 54 17.79 -6.29 -14.22
CA GLU A 54 18.74 -5.53 -15.04
C GLU A 54 19.33 -4.36 -14.24
N GLY A 55 20.62 -4.10 -14.44
CA GLY A 55 21.39 -3.11 -13.66
C GLY A 55 22.01 -3.67 -12.38
N THR A 56 21.75 -4.92 -12.01
CA THR A 56 22.38 -5.58 -10.86
C THR A 56 23.65 -6.37 -11.24
N THR A 57 24.52 -6.58 -10.26
CA THR A 57 25.61 -7.56 -10.35
C THR A 57 25.12 -8.90 -9.80
N LEU A 58 25.21 -9.96 -10.60
CA LEU A 58 25.00 -11.33 -10.14
C LEU A 58 26.13 -11.75 -9.19
N MET A 59 25.76 -12.19 -7.99
CA MET A 59 26.67 -12.72 -6.97
C MET A 59 25.84 -13.44 -5.92
N THR A 60 26.18 -14.66 -5.53
CA THR A 60 25.51 -15.34 -4.41
C THR A 60 25.65 -14.55 -3.11
N LEU A 61 24.76 -14.82 -2.15
CA LEU A 61 24.88 -14.18 -0.82
C LEU A 61 26.22 -14.53 -0.16
N ARG A 62 26.69 -15.77 -0.33
CA ARG A 62 27.99 -16.21 0.18
C ARG A 62 29.14 -15.41 -0.44
N GLU A 63 29.20 -15.32 -1.76
CA GLU A 63 30.25 -14.54 -2.45
C GLU A 63 30.22 -13.06 -2.06
N ALA A 64 29.03 -12.49 -1.85
CA ALA A 64 28.88 -11.10 -1.40
C ALA A 64 29.46 -10.90 0.00
N ILE A 65 29.15 -11.81 0.94
CA ILE A 65 29.72 -11.80 2.29
C ILE A 65 31.24 -11.97 2.24
N ASP A 66 31.73 -12.98 1.54
CA ASP A 66 33.16 -13.28 1.46
C ASP A 66 33.95 -12.11 0.83
N LYS A 67 33.35 -11.42 -0.14
CA LYS A 67 34.00 -10.29 -0.84
C LYS A 67 33.93 -8.98 -0.07
N TYR A 68 32.80 -8.66 0.56
CA TYR A 68 32.54 -7.33 1.11
C TYR A 68 32.54 -7.27 2.63
N CYS A 69 32.25 -8.38 3.32
CA CYS A 69 32.20 -8.47 4.79
C CYS A 69 33.50 -9.05 5.37
N THR A 70 34.65 -8.58 4.90
CA THR A 70 35.98 -9.14 5.22
C THR A 70 36.59 -8.65 6.54
N LYS A 71 35.98 -7.65 7.17
CA LYS A 71 36.47 -7.07 8.42
C LYS A 71 35.46 -7.32 9.54
N PRO A 72 35.94 -7.66 10.75
CA PRO A 72 35.06 -7.68 11.91
C PRO A 72 34.48 -6.28 12.12
N PHE A 73 33.18 -6.21 12.35
CA PHE A 73 32.46 -4.97 12.59
C PHE A 73 31.86 -5.06 13.98
N ASP A 74 32.38 -4.28 14.93
CA ASP A 74 31.79 -4.16 16.25
C ASP A 74 30.61 -3.20 16.19
N THR A 75 29.44 -3.74 15.86
CA THR A 75 28.18 -3.00 15.83
C THR A 75 27.92 -2.31 17.16
N HIS A 76 28.26 -2.96 18.28
CA HIS A 76 27.99 -2.45 19.61
C HIS A 76 28.87 -1.24 19.94
N GLU A 77 30.16 -1.28 19.63
CA GLU A 77 31.07 -0.16 19.87
C GLU A 77 30.67 1.06 19.03
N ILE A 78 30.33 0.82 17.76
CA ILE A 78 29.92 1.90 16.84
C ILE A 78 28.63 2.55 17.33
N ILE A 79 27.62 1.76 17.73
CA ILE A 79 26.39 2.28 18.31
C ILE A 79 26.71 3.10 19.57
N ARG A 80 27.51 2.55 20.50
CA ARG A 80 27.87 3.22 21.76
C ARG A 80 28.58 4.57 21.53
N LYS A 81 29.45 4.67 20.52
CA LYS A 81 30.17 5.91 20.17
C LYS A 81 29.27 7.02 19.62
N HIS A 82 28.12 6.67 19.06
CA HIS A 82 27.22 7.64 18.40
C HIS A 82 25.95 7.92 19.21
N LEU A 83 25.62 7.08 20.20
CA LEU A 83 24.52 7.32 21.12
C LEU A 83 24.94 8.30 22.23
N ASN A 84 24.17 9.36 22.37
CA ASN A 84 24.25 10.26 23.52
C ASN A 84 22.87 10.38 24.14
N TYR A 85 22.80 10.53 25.46
CA TYR A 85 21.54 10.91 26.10
C TYR A 85 21.15 12.32 25.64
N PRO A 86 19.91 12.52 25.16
CA PRO A 86 19.46 13.81 24.69
C PRO A 86 19.43 14.81 25.86
N LYS A 87 19.88 16.04 25.59
CA LYS A 87 19.76 17.14 26.56
C LYS A 87 18.33 17.67 26.51
N GLU A 88 17.91 18.40 27.55
CA GLU A 88 16.56 18.98 27.62
C GLU A 88 16.21 19.84 26.39
N ASN A 89 17.17 20.63 25.88
CA ASN A 89 16.97 21.41 24.65
C ASN A 89 16.74 20.53 23.41
N ASP A 90 17.38 19.38 23.33
CA ASP A 90 17.17 18.40 22.25
C ASP A 90 15.76 17.84 22.35
N ILE A 91 15.36 17.39 23.56
CA ILE A 91 14.02 16.87 23.83
C ILE A 91 12.94 17.92 23.49
N ARG A 92 13.13 19.18 23.91
CA ARG A 92 12.20 20.28 23.61
C ARG A 92 12.03 20.50 22.11
N LYS A 93 13.14 20.50 21.35
CA LYS A 93 13.11 20.69 19.90
C LYS A 93 12.43 19.52 19.21
N GLU A 94 12.81 18.30 19.56
CA GLU A 94 12.23 17.09 18.97
C GLU A 94 10.75 16.98 19.32
N TRP A 95 10.34 17.25 20.57
CA TRP A 95 8.93 17.28 20.96
C TRP A 95 8.14 18.31 20.16
N ARG A 96 8.64 19.53 19.98
CA ARG A 96 7.96 20.55 19.15
C ARG A 96 7.68 20.04 17.73
N ASN A 97 8.69 19.45 17.09
CA ASN A 97 8.59 18.95 15.72
C ASN A 97 7.69 17.72 15.62
N PHE A 98 7.82 16.81 16.58
CA PHE A 98 7.05 15.57 16.63
C PHE A 98 5.57 15.86 16.93
N ARG A 99 5.28 16.76 17.87
CA ARG A 99 3.93 17.22 18.19
C ARG A 99 3.23 17.79 16.96
N GLN A 100 3.92 18.63 16.18
CA GLN A 100 3.35 19.16 14.93
C GLN A 100 3.09 18.02 13.92
N THR A 101 4.03 17.09 13.79
CA THR A 101 3.89 15.92 12.92
C THR A 101 2.68 15.06 13.30
N LEU A 102 2.44 14.81 14.59
CA LEU A 102 1.27 14.08 15.08
C LEU A 102 -0.03 14.81 14.76
N ILE A 103 -0.08 16.13 14.93
CA ILE A 103 -1.25 16.96 14.60
C ILE A 103 -1.57 16.90 13.10
N ASP A 104 -0.55 17.03 12.25
CA ASP A 104 -0.74 16.99 10.80
C ASP A 104 -1.12 15.57 10.34
N THR A 105 -0.48 14.54 10.91
CA THR A 105 -0.85 13.14 10.67
C THR A 105 -2.31 12.89 11.03
N ARG A 106 -2.77 13.36 12.20
CA ARG A 106 -4.17 13.24 12.62
C ARG A 106 -5.14 13.82 11.58
N LYS A 107 -4.90 15.06 11.13
CA LYS A 107 -5.74 15.70 10.12
C LYS A 107 -5.77 14.91 8.82
N GLU A 108 -4.62 14.36 8.41
CA GLU A 108 -4.56 13.54 7.20
C GLU A 108 -5.37 12.24 7.35
N VAL A 109 -5.27 11.55 8.49
CA VAL A 109 -6.05 10.32 8.75
C VAL A 109 -7.54 10.62 8.82
N GLU A 110 -7.96 11.71 9.46
CA GLU A 110 -9.34 12.18 9.46
C GLU A 110 -9.85 12.44 8.03
N GLY A 111 -9.01 13.03 7.17
CA GLY A 111 -9.31 13.22 5.75
C GLY A 111 -9.53 11.89 5.01
N VAL A 112 -8.69 10.88 5.24
CA VAL A 112 -8.87 9.56 4.63
C VAL A 112 -10.17 8.90 5.09
N ILE A 113 -10.52 9.02 6.37
CA ILE A 113 -11.79 8.50 6.90
C ILE A 113 -12.98 9.14 6.18
N ASP A 114 -12.95 10.47 5.95
CA ASP A 114 -14.00 11.18 5.20
C ASP A 114 -14.14 10.65 3.76
N TYR A 115 -13.03 10.37 3.06
CA TYR A 115 -13.12 9.73 1.73
C TYR A 115 -13.66 8.30 1.80
N CYS A 116 -13.32 7.53 2.83
CA CYS A 116 -13.88 6.19 3.04
C CYS A 116 -15.39 6.29 3.23
N ASP A 117 -15.87 7.22 4.05
CA ASP A 117 -17.30 7.41 4.34
C ASP A 117 -18.08 7.88 3.12
N LYS A 118 -17.49 8.76 2.29
CA LYS A 118 -18.06 9.09 0.98
C LYS A 118 -18.15 7.87 0.07
N GLY A 119 -17.11 7.04 0.05
CA GLY A 119 -17.10 5.78 -0.72
C GLY A 119 -18.20 4.81 -0.28
N ILE A 120 -18.39 4.66 1.04
CA ILE A 120 -19.48 3.86 1.62
C ILE A 120 -20.83 4.42 1.19
N ALA A 121 -21.06 5.72 1.35
CA ALA A 121 -22.31 6.36 0.96
C ALA A 121 -22.63 6.19 -0.53
N LEU A 122 -21.62 6.26 -1.41
CA LEU A 122 -21.79 5.99 -2.85
C LEU A 122 -22.23 4.54 -3.13
N VAL A 123 -21.66 3.58 -2.39
CA VAL A 123 -22.04 2.16 -2.51
C VAL A 123 -23.45 1.94 -2.02
N ASP A 124 -23.79 2.46 -0.83
CA ASP A 124 -25.11 2.30 -0.23
C ASP A 124 -26.19 2.96 -1.09
N ALA A 125 -25.92 4.13 -1.66
CA ALA A 125 -26.83 4.79 -2.59
C ALA A 125 -27.05 3.97 -3.86
N PHE A 126 -25.99 3.35 -4.39
CA PHE A 126 -26.11 2.46 -5.56
C PHE A 126 -26.92 1.21 -5.22
N GLU A 127 -26.66 0.53 -4.10
CA GLU A 127 -27.41 -0.65 -3.70
C GLU A 127 -28.89 -0.35 -3.44
N LYS A 128 -29.18 0.76 -2.76
CA LYS A 128 -30.56 1.21 -2.56
C LYS A 128 -31.27 1.46 -3.88
N ARG A 129 -30.61 2.11 -4.85
CA ARG A 129 -31.16 2.29 -6.20
C ARG A 129 -31.47 0.95 -6.87
N LEU A 130 -30.59 -0.04 -6.73
CA LEU A 130 -30.83 -1.38 -7.29
C LEU A 130 -32.07 -2.03 -6.67
N GLU A 131 -32.26 -1.88 -5.36
CA GLU A 131 -33.44 -2.39 -4.65
C GLU A 131 -34.72 -1.67 -5.08
N ASP A 132 -34.71 -0.34 -5.11
CA ASP A 132 -35.85 0.52 -5.47
C ASP A 132 -36.31 0.29 -6.93
N GLU A 133 -35.37 0.04 -7.84
CA GLU A 133 -35.64 -0.28 -9.26
C GLU A 133 -35.86 -1.79 -9.52
N GLY A 134 -35.83 -2.62 -8.47
CA GLY A 134 -36.22 -4.03 -8.51
C GLY A 134 -35.19 -4.98 -9.14
N TYR A 135 -33.90 -4.61 -9.18
CA TYR A 135 -32.82 -5.47 -9.67
C TYR A 135 -32.46 -6.55 -8.64
N LYS A 136 -33.08 -7.73 -8.76
CA LYS A 136 -32.87 -8.86 -7.84
C LYS A 136 -31.89 -9.91 -8.34
N GLU A 137 -31.78 -10.05 -9.66
CA GLU A 137 -30.97 -11.07 -10.32
C GLU A 137 -29.88 -10.44 -11.19
N ILE A 138 -28.71 -11.08 -11.26
CA ILE A 138 -27.57 -10.55 -12.01
C ILE A 138 -27.85 -10.45 -13.50
N ASP A 139 -28.52 -11.45 -14.09
CA ASP A 139 -28.78 -11.48 -15.53
C ASP A 139 -29.78 -10.37 -15.93
N ASP A 140 -30.73 -10.08 -15.05
CA ASP A 140 -31.69 -8.98 -15.18
C ASP A 140 -31.00 -7.61 -15.12
N PHE A 141 -30.07 -7.41 -14.17
CA PHE A 141 -29.21 -6.24 -14.13
C PHE A 141 -28.38 -6.09 -15.42
N LEU A 142 -27.74 -7.17 -15.86
CA LEU A 142 -26.89 -7.13 -17.06
C LEU A 142 -27.70 -6.76 -18.32
N ALA A 143 -28.94 -7.22 -18.41
CA ALA A 143 -29.82 -6.92 -19.52
C ALA A 143 -30.40 -5.50 -19.49
N ARG A 144 -30.81 -4.99 -18.32
CA ARG A 144 -31.64 -3.77 -18.22
C ARG A 144 -30.92 -2.54 -17.66
N PHE A 145 -29.88 -2.68 -16.84
CA PHE A 145 -29.25 -1.51 -16.20
C PHE A 145 -28.46 -0.70 -17.24
N PRO A 146 -28.56 0.64 -17.31
CA PRO A 146 -27.84 1.40 -18.34
C PRO A 146 -26.31 1.33 -18.16
N ASP A 147 -25.58 1.03 -19.24
CA ASP A 147 -24.10 0.93 -19.17
C ASP A 147 -23.46 2.28 -18.82
N GLU A 148 -23.97 3.38 -19.35
CA GLU A 148 -23.47 4.74 -19.04
C GLU A 148 -23.62 5.10 -17.56
N ASP A 149 -24.68 4.63 -16.91
CA ASP A 149 -24.91 4.86 -15.49
C ASP A 149 -23.91 4.05 -14.66
N LEU A 150 -23.70 2.78 -15.00
CA LEU A 150 -22.70 1.94 -14.33
C LEU A 150 -21.30 2.52 -14.49
N ASP A 151 -21.01 3.10 -15.65
CA ASP A 151 -19.72 3.73 -15.95
C ASP A 151 -19.47 4.96 -15.09
N LYS A 152 -20.48 5.79 -14.89
CA LYS A 152 -20.41 6.95 -13.98
C LYS A 152 -20.16 6.50 -12.54
N ILE A 153 -20.94 5.54 -12.05
CA ILE A 153 -20.83 5.01 -10.68
C ILE A 153 -19.44 4.41 -10.46
N HIS A 154 -19.00 3.55 -11.37
CA HIS A 154 -17.68 2.92 -11.31
C HIS A 154 -16.56 3.96 -11.33
N ALA A 155 -16.65 4.98 -12.19
CA ALA A 155 -15.65 6.05 -12.27
C ALA A 155 -15.60 6.91 -10.99
N GLU A 156 -16.75 7.22 -10.38
CA GLU A 156 -16.81 7.96 -9.13
C GLU A 156 -16.19 7.19 -7.96
N MET A 157 -16.55 5.91 -7.80
CA MET A 157 -15.94 5.06 -6.77
C MET A 157 -14.45 4.87 -6.99
N THR A 158 -14.02 4.70 -8.25
CA THR A 158 -12.60 4.61 -8.60
C THR A 158 -11.85 5.88 -8.24
N ARG A 159 -12.44 7.06 -8.48
CA ARG A 159 -11.86 8.35 -8.07
C ARG A 159 -11.74 8.47 -6.56
N ALA A 160 -12.79 8.13 -5.81
CA ALA A 160 -12.75 8.14 -4.34
C ALA A 160 -11.66 7.21 -3.80
N ARG A 161 -11.53 5.99 -4.35
CA ARG A 161 -10.44 5.07 -4.04
C ARG A 161 -9.07 5.66 -4.34
N SER A 162 -8.88 6.23 -5.53
CA SER A 162 -7.61 6.85 -5.91
C SER A 162 -7.23 7.99 -4.95
N SER A 163 -8.19 8.82 -4.53
CA SER A 163 -7.95 9.88 -3.54
C SER A 163 -7.43 9.34 -2.21
N ILE A 164 -7.91 8.18 -1.75
CA ILE A 164 -7.43 7.51 -0.53
C ILE A 164 -6.00 6.98 -0.71
N ILE A 165 -5.73 6.31 -1.83
CA ILE A 165 -4.41 5.67 -2.07
C ILE A 165 -3.29 6.71 -2.21
N THR A 166 -3.59 7.85 -2.81
CA THR A 166 -2.61 8.93 -3.01
C THR A 166 -2.69 10.01 -1.92
N PHE A 167 -3.35 9.73 -0.79
CA PHE A 167 -3.63 10.76 0.20
C PHE A 167 -2.39 11.12 1.02
N GLY A 168 -2.04 12.41 1.04
CA GLY A 168 -1.15 13.01 2.02
C GLY A 168 0.31 12.50 2.05
N LYS A 169 1.18 13.22 2.75
CA LYS A 169 2.58 12.79 2.95
C LYS A 169 2.70 11.93 4.19
N TYR A 170 1.98 12.28 5.25
CA TYR A 170 2.10 11.67 6.57
C TYR A 170 1.25 10.40 6.70
N PHE A 171 0.11 10.31 6.00
CA PHE A 171 -0.65 9.07 5.83
C PHE A 171 0.23 7.97 5.22
N ASN A 172 1.05 8.33 4.22
CA ASN A 172 2.02 7.41 3.61
C ASN A 172 3.11 6.93 4.59
N LEU A 173 3.52 7.76 5.56
CA LEU A 173 4.56 7.39 6.52
C LEU A 173 4.00 6.62 7.73
N TYR A 174 2.79 6.95 8.16
CA TYR A 174 2.19 6.38 9.38
C TYR A 174 1.33 5.16 9.08
N LEU A 175 0.45 5.26 8.09
CA LEU A 175 -0.70 4.36 7.95
C LEU A 175 -0.51 3.37 6.80
N MET A 176 0.21 3.74 5.74
CA MET A 176 0.45 2.84 4.62
C MET A 176 1.09 1.53 5.05
N HIS A 177 2.03 1.50 6.00
CA HIS A 177 2.60 0.23 6.46
C HIS A 177 1.56 -0.73 7.08
N ILE A 178 0.42 -0.21 7.55
CA ILE A 178 -0.70 -0.98 8.10
C ILE A 178 -1.68 -1.37 6.99
N VAL A 179 -2.07 -0.42 6.13
CA VAL A 179 -3.11 -0.65 5.11
C VAL A 179 -2.58 -1.17 3.77
N GLN A 180 -1.27 -1.11 3.53
CA GLN A 180 -0.64 -1.48 2.25
C GLN A 180 -0.93 -2.93 1.88
N MET A 181 -0.93 -3.85 2.85
CA MET A 181 -1.36 -5.23 2.63
C MET A 181 -2.76 -5.30 2.00
N ILE A 182 -3.71 -4.53 2.57
CA ILE A 182 -5.11 -4.53 2.15
C ILE A 182 -5.24 -3.89 0.77
N ILE A 183 -4.55 -2.75 0.55
CA ILE A 183 -4.52 -2.05 -0.74
C ILE A 183 -3.91 -2.95 -1.81
N VAL A 184 -2.73 -3.53 -1.59
CA VAL A 184 -2.07 -4.40 -2.57
C VAL A 184 -2.95 -5.60 -2.89
N LYS A 185 -3.51 -6.27 -1.88
CA LYS A 185 -4.41 -7.40 -2.10
C LYS A 185 -5.64 -7.00 -2.92
N PHE A 186 -6.23 -5.85 -2.62
CA PHE A 186 -7.35 -5.32 -3.39
C PHE A 186 -6.94 -5.03 -4.84
N GLU A 187 -5.82 -4.34 -5.09
CA GLU A 187 -5.35 -4.03 -6.44
C GLU A 187 -5.07 -5.32 -7.23
N MET A 188 -4.53 -6.35 -6.58
CA MET A 188 -4.35 -7.65 -7.22
C MET A 188 -5.69 -8.23 -7.68
N ASP A 189 -6.69 -8.29 -6.80
CA ASP A 189 -8.01 -8.84 -7.12
C ASP A 189 -8.74 -7.99 -8.16
N PHE A 190 -8.63 -6.67 -8.06
CA PHE A 190 -9.26 -5.70 -8.94
C PHE A 190 -8.71 -5.80 -10.37
N ASN A 191 -7.39 -5.89 -10.51
CA ASN A 191 -6.73 -6.04 -11.82
C ASN A 191 -6.85 -7.46 -12.39
N GLU A 192 -7.15 -8.48 -11.58
CA GLU A 192 -7.42 -9.84 -12.06
C GLU A 192 -8.81 -9.94 -12.73
N LEU A 193 -9.78 -9.08 -12.37
CA LEU A 193 -11.17 -9.14 -12.85
C LEU A 193 -11.30 -9.35 -14.38
N PRO A 194 -10.60 -8.61 -15.26
CA PRO A 194 -10.73 -8.79 -16.71
C PRO A 194 -10.25 -10.16 -17.21
N THR A 195 -9.41 -10.87 -16.44
CA THR A 195 -8.96 -12.23 -16.79
C THR A 195 -9.98 -13.30 -16.38
N LEU A 196 -10.85 -12.97 -15.42
CA LEU A 196 -11.87 -13.88 -14.88
C LEU A 196 -13.18 -13.80 -15.66
N CYS A 197 -13.49 -12.68 -16.31
CA CYS A 197 -14.72 -12.49 -17.05
C CYS A 197 -14.53 -11.60 -18.28
N GLN A 198 -15.07 -12.01 -19.44
CA GLN A 198 -15.00 -11.26 -20.70
C GLN A 198 -16.13 -10.22 -20.83
N ASP A 199 -17.19 -10.35 -20.02
CA ASP A 199 -18.29 -9.37 -19.98
C ASP A 199 -17.85 -8.14 -19.18
N LYS A 200 -17.68 -7.02 -19.89
CA LYS A 200 -17.21 -5.75 -19.33
C LYS A 200 -18.15 -5.19 -18.27
N LYS A 201 -19.46 -5.35 -18.43
CA LYS A 201 -20.47 -4.84 -17.50
C LYS A 201 -20.46 -5.65 -16.21
N ARG A 202 -20.36 -6.98 -16.34
CA ARG A 202 -20.18 -7.89 -15.20
C ARG A 202 -18.87 -7.57 -14.45
N CYS A 203 -17.77 -7.32 -15.15
CA CYS A 203 -16.51 -6.90 -14.53
C CYS A 203 -16.66 -5.61 -13.72
N LYS A 204 -17.33 -4.58 -14.27
CA LYS A 204 -17.58 -3.31 -13.57
C LYS A 204 -18.46 -3.50 -12.33
N LEU A 205 -19.50 -4.32 -12.42
CA LEU A 205 -20.33 -4.64 -11.26
C LEU A 205 -19.53 -5.37 -10.17
N GLN A 206 -18.66 -6.32 -10.53
CA GLN A 206 -17.77 -6.98 -9.57
C GLN A 206 -16.77 -6.00 -8.94
N ALA A 207 -16.23 -5.06 -9.72
CA ALA A 207 -15.36 -4.00 -9.21
C ALA A 207 -16.07 -3.14 -8.14
N VAL A 208 -17.31 -2.73 -8.38
CA VAL A 208 -18.14 -2.03 -7.40
C VAL A 208 -18.35 -2.87 -6.14
N LYS A 209 -18.64 -4.17 -6.30
CA LYS A 209 -18.80 -5.11 -5.17
C LYS A 209 -17.52 -5.29 -4.35
N LEU A 210 -16.35 -5.28 -4.97
CA LEU A 210 -15.07 -5.28 -4.24
C LEU A 210 -14.93 -3.99 -3.41
N MET A 211 -15.25 -2.83 -4.01
CA MET A 211 -15.17 -1.53 -3.35
C MET A 211 -16.11 -1.42 -2.14
N LYS A 212 -17.29 -2.06 -2.17
CA LYS A 212 -18.19 -2.19 -1.01
C LYS A 212 -17.51 -2.69 0.26
N ARG A 213 -16.62 -3.69 0.13
CA ARG A 213 -15.88 -4.22 1.28
C ARG A 213 -14.64 -3.40 1.59
N TRP A 214 -14.03 -2.83 0.57
CA TRP A 214 -12.78 -2.10 0.67
C TRP A 214 -12.91 -0.80 1.46
N PHE A 215 -13.90 0.05 1.16
CA PHE A 215 -14.06 1.33 1.87
C PHE A 215 -14.25 1.17 3.40
N PRO A 216 -15.15 0.30 3.91
CA PRO A 216 -15.27 0.06 5.34
C PRO A 216 -13.98 -0.51 5.95
N THR A 217 -13.34 -1.47 5.27
CA THR A 217 -12.12 -2.12 5.80
C THR A 217 -11.00 -1.10 5.99
N ILE A 218 -10.76 -0.22 5.02
CA ILE A 218 -9.76 0.84 5.14
C ILE A 218 -10.19 1.86 6.20
N GLY A 219 -11.45 2.28 6.18
CA GLY A 219 -12.00 3.26 7.14
C GLY A 219 -11.86 2.79 8.59
N ASP A 220 -12.18 1.52 8.89
CA ASP A 220 -12.11 0.97 10.24
C ASP A 220 -10.68 0.85 10.76
N VAL A 221 -9.74 0.43 9.89
CA VAL A 221 -8.30 0.42 10.24
C VAL A 221 -7.80 1.85 10.48
N CYS A 222 -8.23 2.82 9.67
CA CYS A 222 -7.88 4.23 9.86
C CYS A 222 -8.44 4.79 11.17
N ARG A 223 -9.69 4.47 11.52
CA ARG A 223 -10.30 4.88 12.80
C ARG A 223 -9.60 4.29 14.01
N LEU A 224 -9.25 3.00 13.95
CA LEU A 224 -8.49 2.35 15.02
C LEU A 224 -7.11 2.99 15.18
N SER A 225 -6.42 3.24 14.07
CA SER A 225 -5.11 3.90 14.06
C SER A 225 -5.21 5.32 14.60
N LEU A 226 -6.23 6.08 14.19
CA LEU A 226 -6.48 7.43 14.68
C LEU A 226 -6.71 7.46 16.19
N LYS A 227 -7.48 6.51 16.73
CA LYS A 227 -7.68 6.40 18.17
C LYS A 227 -6.35 6.20 18.91
N LEU A 228 -5.54 5.24 18.45
CA LEU A 228 -4.22 4.98 19.04
C LEU A 228 -3.28 6.19 18.93
N LEU A 229 -3.34 6.92 17.82
CA LEU A 229 -2.57 8.15 17.61
C LEU A 229 -2.97 9.24 18.62
N VAL A 230 -4.27 9.42 18.86
CA VAL A 230 -4.80 10.39 19.83
C VAL A 230 -4.42 10.01 21.25
N ASP A 231 -4.61 8.75 21.64
CA ASP A 231 -4.25 8.27 22.97
C ASP A 231 -2.74 8.48 23.24
N ALA A 232 -1.88 8.14 22.27
CA ALA A 232 -0.44 8.36 22.37
C ALA A 232 -0.06 9.85 22.40
N PHE A 233 -0.75 10.69 21.63
CA PHE A 233 -0.53 12.14 21.67
C PHE A 233 -0.82 12.71 23.06
N ASP A 234 -1.94 12.34 23.66
CA ASP A 234 -2.36 12.84 24.97
C ASP A 234 -1.38 12.41 26.07
N ASP A 235 -0.85 11.19 26.01
CA ASP A 235 0.14 10.72 26.98
C ASP A 235 1.49 11.43 26.82
N LEU A 236 1.94 11.65 25.59
CA LEU A 236 3.18 12.40 25.33
C LEU A 236 3.04 13.89 25.66
N ASP A 237 1.88 14.50 25.45
CA ASP A 237 1.64 15.92 25.80
C ASP A 237 1.58 16.10 27.33
N LYS A 238 1.09 15.12 28.09
CA LYS A 238 1.22 15.11 29.56
C LYS A 238 2.68 15.01 30.01
N GLU A 239 3.48 14.16 29.34
CA GLU A 239 4.87 13.92 29.71
C GLU A 239 5.79 15.07 29.30
N PHE A 240 5.61 15.67 28.13
CA PHE A 240 6.54 16.64 27.55
C PHE A 240 5.94 18.03 27.30
N GLY A 241 4.65 18.23 27.51
CA GLY A 241 3.97 19.50 27.25
C GLY A 241 4.55 20.68 28.03
N TYR A 242 5.05 20.43 29.24
CA TYR A 242 5.70 21.46 30.07
C TYR A 242 6.97 22.04 29.42
N LEU A 243 7.65 21.29 28.53
CA LEU A 243 8.83 21.78 27.81
C LEU A 243 8.49 22.88 26.80
N LEU A 244 7.22 23.03 26.42
CA LEU A 244 6.75 24.04 25.47
C LEU A 244 6.10 25.26 26.14
N ALA A 245 5.90 25.22 27.46
CA ALA A 245 5.37 26.33 28.25
C ALA A 245 6.35 27.52 28.33
#